data_AF-A0A2D6K8P7-F1
#
_entry.id   AF-A0A2D6K8P7-F1
#
_cell.length_a   1.000
_cell.length_b   1.000
_cell.length_c   1.000
_cell.angle_alpha   90.00
_cell.angle_beta   90.00
_cell.angle_gamma   90.00
#
_symmetry.space_group_name_H-M   'P 1'
#
loop_
_entity.id
_entity.type
_entity.pdbx_description
1 polymer ?
#
loop_
_entity_poly.entity_id
_entity_poly.type
_entity_poly.pdbx_seq_one_letter_code
_entity_poly.pdbx_strand_id
1 'polypeptide(L)'
;MKYSSYIINKFILYGLAMLALGAFFVLNFYVPFYADDYCRTKESFDLYQITSDATSDYFNWTGRWPVMFLNRVFFSFGAAGIWLLGLFNSLVLFYITRQLIFYAGVNQKYFAQIIFVSVFIFLWWFVPDVFGEVVLWKTGQIQYFWIFAIFLFCIRSTIEQAIFKIKNKDGYLFYLRILACFAGGMWLEHVSVAIVVCWFLLLFFEWLNNRHTVNRSSWILLSVWIVGAAILVFAPGNYVRGEVLGEHFSLTEKLTGITFAFIDKLDKKVLFVYLVFLVAPALLGLKIDRQKLKLSAFFFFISITIAIALLGAPNMMFFGRISAPSEMFIVLSCMCLFPVNLFEMENLSRTNHFVRIGLGILATAFIILLSVDYKNTLSIYMNVSQQSQTRATIIKEAIANEVEVVELPPLYFHAQQSVQNYLKALKAQNQLKALKAHKDHLLAKVQKAAKAGNQEDVDQIEEKIRNIVDPRIRKEQKKVAHWNKKALNTANGDVNTGRLFARDITGDPAKWQNTCFSSANHISRVKLKR
;
A
#
# COMPACT_ATOMS: atom_id res chain seq x y z
N MET A 1 -13.65 29.10 33.20
CA MET A 1 -13.42 27.65 33.03
C MET A 1 -13.78 27.08 31.65
N LYS A 2 -14.91 27.44 30.99
CA LYS A 2 -15.26 26.91 29.64
C LYS A 2 -14.21 27.16 28.55
N TYR A 3 -13.59 28.34 28.50
CA TYR A 3 -12.56 28.70 27.51
C TYR A 3 -11.25 27.91 27.64
N SER A 4 -10.83 27.57 28.87
CA SER A 4 -9.62 26.79 29.11
C SER A 4 -9.78 25.34 28.63
N SER A 5 -10.95 24.72 28.88
CA SER A 5 -11.27 23.38 28.36
C SER A 5 -11.34 23.35 26.83
N TYR A 6 -11.77 24.45 26.20
CA TYR A 6 -11.86 24.59 24.75
C TYR A 6 -10.45 24.54 24.11
N ILE A 7 -9.53 25.33 24.65
CA ILE A 7 -8.15 25.41 24.13
C ILE A 7 -7.40 24.08 24.35
N ILE A 8 -7.48 23.49 25.55
CA ILE A 8 -6.77 22.24 25.89
C ILE A 8 -7.23 21.09 25.00
N ASN A 9 -8.54 20.95 24.75
CA ASN A 9 -9.06 19.86 23.94
C ASN A 9 -8.72 20.00 22.45
N LYS A 10 -8.59 21.22 21.93
CA LYS A 10 -8.12 21.49 20.57
C LYS A 10 -6.68 21.03 20.39
N PHE A 11 -5.82 21.32 21.38
CA PHE A 11 -4.44 20.84 21.40
C PHE A 11 -4.35 19.32 21.49
N ILE A 12 -5.22 18.66 22.28
CA ILE A 12 -5.28 17.20 22.36
C ILE A 12 -5.69 16.59 21.01
N LEU A 13 -6.72 17.13 20.35
CA LEU A 13 -7.15 16.63 19.03
C LEU A 13 -6.05 16.80 17.98
N TYR A 14 -5.43 17.98 17.89
CA TYR A 14 -4.32 18.18 16.97
C TYR A 14 -3.12 17.32 17.36
N GLY A 15 -2.84 17.13 18.65
CA GLY A 15 -1.80 16.23 19.13
C GLY A 15 -2.03 14.79 18.69
N LEU A 16 -3.25 14.28 18.83
CA LEU A 16 -3.64 12.93 18.38
C LEU A 16 -3.59 12.79 16.86
N ALA A 17 -4.08 13.80 16.12
CA ALA A 17 -4.00 13.81 14.66
C ALA A 17 -2.54 13.84 14.19
N MET A 18 -1.68 14.68 14.80
CA MET A 18 -0.26 14.74 14.50
C MET A 18 0.47 13.46 14.89
N LEU A 19 0.09 12.82 15.99
CA LEU A 19 0.62 11.51 16.39
C LEU A 19 0.23 10.42 15.39
N ALA A 20 -1.02 10.40 14.93
CA ALA A 20 -1.48 9.47 13.90
C ALA A 20 -0.76 9.70 12.56
N LEU A 21 -0.56 10.97 12.15
CA LEU A 21 0.20 11.33 10.96
C LEU A 21 1.67 10.95 11.08
N GLY A 22 2.29 11.21 12.23
CA GLY A 22 3.67 10.82 12.51
C GLY A 22 3.83 9.29 12.49
N ALA A 23 2.91 8.57 13.10
CA ALA A 23 2.89 7.11 13.08
C ALA A 23 2.76 6.56 11.64
N PHE A 24 1.86 7.13 10.85
CA PHE A 24 1.66 6.77 9.45
C PHE A 24 2.87 7.10 8.58
N PHE A 25 3.50 8.25 8.81
CA PHE A 25 4.73 8.67 8.14
C PHE A 25 5.89 7.70 8.42
N VAL A 26 6.07 7.29 9.69
CA VAL A 26 7.10 6.32 10.09
C VAL A 26 6.91 4.98 9.38
N LEU A 27 5.68 4.49 9.25
CA LEU A 27 5.41 3.27 8.49
C LEU A 27 5.78 3.41 7.03
N ASN A 28 5.35 4.50 6.38
CA ASN A 28 5.70 4.80 5.01
C ASN A 28 7.22 4.79 4.80
N PHE A 29 7.99 5.28 5.77
CA PHE A 29 9.44 5.28 5.68
C PHE A 29 10.03 3.86 5.68
N TYR A 30 9.55 2.96 6.54
CA TYR A 30 10.08 1.61 6.68
C TYR A 30 9.60 0.61 5.62
N VAL A 31 8.51 0.91 4.91
CA VAL A 31 8.03 0.04 3.84
C VAL A 31 9.10 -0.06 2.74
N PRO A 32 9.61 -1.28 2.45
CA PRO A 32 10.65 -1.48 1.44
C PRO A 32 10.09 -1.24 0.03
N PHE A 33 11.00 -1.15 -0.93
CA PHE A 33 10.62 -1.13 -2.34
C PHE A 33 10.06 -2.49 -2.76
N TYR A 34 8.96 -2.45 -3.50
CA TYR A 34 8.42 -3.61 -4.20
C TYR A 34 9.07 -3.70 -5.59
N ALA A 35 8.87 -4.84 -6.25
CA ALA A 35 9.37 -5.13 -7.59
C ALA A 35 9.25 -3.94 -8.55
N ASP A 36 8.04 -3.43 -8.73
CA ASP A 36 7.83 -2.33 -9.67
C ASP A 36 8.49 -1.00 -9.26
N ASP A 37 8.71 -0.76 -7.97
CA ASP A 37 9.33 0.48 -7.51
C ASP A 37 10.75 0.58 -8.09
N TYR A 38 11.50 -0.53 -8.05
CA TYR A 38 12.83 -0.62 -8.64
C TYR A 38 12.83 -0.29 -10.14
N CYS A 39 11.85 -0.79 -10.90
CA CYS A 39 11.74 -0.54 -12.35
C CYS A 39 11.48 0.93 -12.71
N ARG A 40 10.96 1.69 -11.74
CA ARG A 40 10.64 3.11 -11.89
C ARG A 40 11.72 4.01 -11.31
N THR A 41 12.73 3.46 -10.64
CA THR A 41 13.89 4.22 -10.17
C THR A 41 14.77 4.70 -11.32
N LYS A 42 15.37 5.87 -11.12
CA LYS A 42 16.37 6.47 -12.00
C LYS A 42 17.52 6.99 -11.16
N GLU A 43 18.72 6.95 -11.71
CA GLU A 43 19.94 7.41 -11.02
C GLU A 43 19.94 8.93 -10.81
N SER A 44 19.34 9.68 -11.72
CA SER A 44 19.27 11.13 -11.67
C SER A 44 17.90 11.67 -12.09
N PHE A 45 17.63 12.91 -11.72
CA PHE A 45 16.44 13.63 -12.17
C PHE A 45 16.68 14.20 -13.57
N ASP A 46 15.91 13.70 -14.53
CA ASP A 46 15.84 14.22 -15.89
C ASP A 46 14.37 14.27 -16.32
N LEU A 47 13.82 15.48 -16.39
CA LEU A 47 12.41 15.68 -16.72
C LEU A 47 12.06 15.19 -18.12
N TYR A 48 12.97 15.32 -19.09
CA TYR A 48 12.73 14.86 -20.45
C TYR A 48 12.65 13.34 -20.49
N GLN A 49 13.62 12.66 -19.87
CA GLN A 49 13.62 11.20 -19.82
C GLN A 49 12.43 10.65 -19.01
N ILE A 50 12.10 11.28 -17.87
CA ILE A 50 10.92 10.91 -17.07
C ILE A 50 9.64 11.00 -17.90
N THR A 51 9.48 12.10 -18.65
CA THR A 51 8.32 12.33 -19.52
C THR A 51 8.30 11.32 -20.67
N SER A 52 9.45 11.05 -21.30
CA SER A 52 9.60 10.07 -22.37
C SER A 52 9.24 8.66 -21.88
N ASP A 53 9.73 8.25 -20.72
CA ASP A 53 9.45 6.94 -20.14
C ASP A 53 7.98 6.78 -19.76
N ALA A 54 7.38 7.78 -19.12
CA ALA A 54 5.95 7.77 -18.79
C ALA A 54 5.08 7.71 -20.06
N THR A 55 5.53 8.34 -21.14
CA THR A 55 4.87 8.30 -22.45
C THR A 55 5.04 6.93 -23.11
N SER A 56 6.23 6.33 -23.02
CA SER A 56 6.46 4.94 -23.44
C SER A 56 5.56 3.97 -22.67
N ASP A 57 5.43 4.14 -21.36
CA ASP A 57 4.50 3.36 -20.53
C ASP A 57 3.06 3.53 -21.04
N TYR A 58 2.62 4.76 -21.39
CA TYR A 58 1.30 5.02 -21.99
C TYR A 58 1.04 4.22 -23.26
N PHE A 59 2.03 4.10 -24.13
CA PHE A 59 1.88 3.35 -25.39
C PHE A 59 2.03 1.84 -25.23
N ASN A 60 2.88 1.39 -24.31
CA ASN A 60 3.38 0.01 -24.30
C ASN A 60 2.97 -0.82 -23.07
N TRP A 61 2.44 -0.21 -22.00
CA TRP A 61 2.14 -0.94 -20.76
C TRP A 61 0.90 -0.47 -19.97
N THR A 62 0.68 0.82 -19.80
CA THR A 62 -0.46 1.33 -19.02
C THR A 62 -0.82 2.76 -19.39
N GLY A 63 -2.11 3.04 -19.57
CA GLY A 63 -2.59 4.41 -19.82
C GLY A 63 -2.48 5.38 -18.65
N ARG A 64 -2.00 4.92 -17.48
CA ARG A 64 -1.94 5.68 -16.22
C ARG A 64 -0.77 6.66 -16.19
N TRP A 65 -0.71 7.54 -17.19
CA TRP A 65 0.41 8.44 -17.42
C TRP A 65 0.73 9.33 -16.20
N PRO A 66 -0.24 10.02 -15.55
CA PRO A 66 0.07 10.86 -14.38
C PRO A 66 0.68 10.06 -13.22
N VAL A 67 0.23 8.81 -13.05
CA VAL A 67 0.75 7.90 -12.01
C VAL A 67 2.18 7.49 -12.32
N MET A 68 2.48 7.09 -13.56
CA MET A 68 3.84 6.70 -13.96
C MET A 68 4.80 7.88 -13.88
N PHE A 69 4.37 9.05 -14.35
CA PHE A 69 5.14 10.30 -14.27
C PHE A 69 5.49 10.63 -12.81
N LEU A 70 4.51 10.67 -11.90
CA LEU A 70 4.74 11.01 -10.50
C LEU A 70 5.66 10.01 -9.80
N ASN A 71 5.48 8.71 -10.03
CA ASN A 71 6.37 7.68 -9.47
C ASN A 71 7.83 7.94 -9.87
N ARG A 72 8.08 8.17 -11.15
CA ARG A 72 9.43 8.44 -11.67
C ARG A 72 10.01 9.74 -11.12
N VAL A 73 9.22 10.82 -11.05
CA VAL A 73 9.62 12.08 -10.42
C VAL A 73 10.10 11.86 -8.99
N PHE A 74 9.30 11.18 -8.16
CA PHE A 74 9.70 10.93 -6.77
C PHE A 74 10.92 10.01 -6.69
N PHE A 75 10.98 8.93 -7.46
CA PHE A 75 12.10 7.98 -7.38
C PHE A 75 13.42 8.53 -7.93
N SER A 76 13.39 9.52 -8.82
CA SER A 76 14.59 10.23 -9.30
C SER A 76 15.32 11.03 -8.23
N PHE A 77 14.69 11.32 -7.08
CA PHE A 77 15.33 12.00 -5.95
C PHE A 77 15.97 11.02 -4.94
N GLY A 78 16.06 9.74 -5.27
CA GLY A 78 16.64 8.71 -4.40
C GLY A 78 16.00 8.70 -3.01
N ALA A 79 16.82 8.71 -1.96
CA ALA A 79 16.33 8.70 -0.58
C ALA A 79 15.41 9.90 -0.26
N ALA A 80 15.74 11.11 -0.74
CA ALA A 80 14.92 12.30 -0.49
C ALA A 80 13.51 12.15 -1.09
N GLY A 81 13.42 11.51 -2.26
CA GLY A 81 12.14 11.16 -2.88
C GLY A 81 11.26 10.26 -2.03
N ILE A 82 11.85 9.26 -1.39
CA ILE A 82 11.16 8.34 -0.47
C ILE A 82 10.63 9.08 0.75
N TRP A 83 11.41 10.03 1.31
CA TRP A 83 10.98 10.90 2.40
C TRP A 83 9.80 11.79 1.98
N LEU A 84 9.90 12.43 0.81
CA LEU A 84 8.84 13.26 0.26
C LEU A 84 7.56 12.45 0.03
N LEU A 85 7.66 11.25 -0.55
CA LEU A 85 6.51 10.35 -0.72
C LEU A 85 5.79 10.08 0.60
N GLY A 86 6.52 9.74 1.66
CA GLY A 86 5.92 9.52 2.98
C GLY A 86 5.23 10.76 3.52
N LEU A 87 5.82 11.94 3.31
CA LEU A 87 5.25 13.23 3.74
C LEU A 87 3.96 13.53 2.98
N PHE A 88 3.99 13.48 1.64
CA PHE A 88 2.81 13.72 0.80
C PHE A 88 1.71 12.70 1.08
N ASN A 89 2.06 11.42 1.28
CA ASN A 89 1.09 10.39 1.61
C ASN A 89 0.39 10.66 2.95
N SER A 90 1.13 11.14 3.95
CA SER A 90 0.57 11.56 5.23
C SER A 90 -0.35 12.78 5.08
N LEU A 91 0.02 13.75 4.25
CA LEU A 91 -0.83 14.90 3.94
C LEU A 91 -2.12 14.50 3.20
N VAL A 92 -2.05 13.49 2.32
CA VAL A 92 -3.23 12.90 1.65
C VAL A 92 -4.18 12.29 2.70
N LEU A 93 -3.65 11.50 3.64
CA LEU A 93 -4.46 10.94 4.73
C LEU A 93 -5.09 12.05 5.60
N PHE A 94 -4.32 13.07 5.95
CA PHE A 94 -4.83 14.23 6.68
C PHE A 94 -5.98 14.93 5.93
N TYR A 95 -5.79 15.15 4.62
CA TYR A 95 -6.78 15.77 3.77
C TYR A 95 -8.08 14.96 3.74
N ILE A 96 -8.01 13.65 3.53
CA ILE A 96 -9.17 12.74 3.52
C ILE A 96 -9.88 12.77 4.87
N THR A 97 -9.12 12.68 5.97
CA THR A 97 -9.67 12.77 7.35
C THR A 97 -10.43 14.07 7.55
N ARG A 98 -9.89 15.20 7.07
CA ARG A 98 -10.54 16.51 7.14
C ARG A 98 -11.83 16.56 6.32
N GLN A 99 -11.84 16.02 5.09
CA GLN A 99 -13.05 15.98 4.27
C GLN A 99 -14.16 15.18 4.97
N LEU A 100 -13.78 14.10 5.64
CA LEU A 100 -14.71 13.26 6.38
C LEU A 100 -15.31 13.92 7.60
N ILE A 101 -14.51 14.62 8.40
CA ILE A 101 -15.04 15.42 9.52
C ILE A 101 -16.07 16.43 9.00
N PHE A 102 -15.79 17.04 7.86
CA PHE A 102 -16.71 17.97 7.19
C PHE A 102 -18.01 17.27 6.76
N TYR A 103 -17.95 16.12 6.08
CA TYR A 103 -19.14 15.40 5.60
C TYR A 103 -19.95 14.73 6.71
N ALA A 104 -19.31 14.33 7.80
CA ALA A 104 -20.00 13.87 8.99
C ALA A 104 -20.74 15.00 9.72
N GLY A 105 -20.45 16.27 9.39
CA GLY A 105 -21.09 17.43 10.00
C GLY A 105 -20.79 17.55 11.49
N VAL A 106 -19.56 17.20 11.90
CA VAL A 106 -19.12 17.28 13.30
C VAL A 106 -18.90 18.75 13.68
N ASN A 107 -19.75 19.33 14.52
CA ASN A 107 -19.47 20.66 15.10
C ASN A 107 -18.20 20.61 15.96
N GLN A 108 -17.59 21.78 16.21
CA GLN A 108 -16.33 21.93 16.95
C GLN A 108 -16.38 21.52 18.45
N LYS A 109 -17.36 20.74 18.88
CA LYS A 109 -17.40 20.14 20.22
C LYS A 109 -16.39 18.97 20.26
N TYR A 110 -15.35 19.19 21.04
CA TYR A 110 -14.09 18.45 21.11
C TYR A 110 -14.11 16.93 21.18
N PHE A 111 -15.04 16.38 21.95
CA PHE A 111 -15.04 14.94 22.24
C PHE A 111 -15.56 14.12 21.06
N ALA A 112 -16.51 14.66 20.29
CA ALA A 112 -17.05 14.02 19.09
C ALA A 112 -15.97 13.87 17.99
N GLN A 113 -15.09 14.87 17.88
CA GLN A 113 -14.01 14.87 16.89
C GLN A 113 -12.95 13.82 17.19
N ILE A 114 -12.57 13.65 18.47
CA ILE A 114 -11.59 12.64 18.89
C ILE A 114 -12.13 11.23 18.63
N ILE A 115 -13.37 10.95 19.03
CA ILE A 115 -14.01 9.65 18.78
C ILE A 115 -14.14 9.41 17.28
N PHE A 116 -14.56 10.41 16.51
CA PHE A 116 -14.68 10.30 15.06
C PHE A 116 -13.34 9.99 14.40
N VAL A 117 -12.27 10.71 14.75
CA VAL A 117 -10.92 10.45 14.22
C VAL A 117 -10.43 9.06 14.60
N SER A 118 -10.69 8.61 15.83
CA SER A 118 -10.27 7.29 16.30
C SER A 118 -10.99 6.17 15.56
N VAL A 119 -12.31 6.31 15.39
CA VAL A 119 -13.14 5.39 14.59
C VAL A 119 -12.70 5.40 13.13
N PHE A 120 -12.43 6.58 12.57
CA PHE A 120 -11.98 6.72 11.20
C PHE A 120 -10.65 6.01 10.95
N ILE A 121 -9.64 6.26 11.80
CA ILE A 121 -8.34 5.60 11.70
C ILE A 121 -8.51 4.09 11.85
N PHE A 122 -9.37 3.64 12.76
CA PHE A 122 -9.69 2.22 12.90
C PHE A 122 -10.30 1.65 11.61
N LEU A 123 -11.31 2.30 11.03
CA LEU A 123 -11.90 1.82 9.78
C LEU A 123 -10.90 1.80 8.64
N TRP A 124 -10.04 2.82 8.54
CA TRP A 124 -8.99 2.86 7.53
C TRP A 124 -7.91 1.81 7.71
N TRP A 125 -7.61 1.46 8.96
CA TRP A 125 -6.59 0.46 9.27
C TRP A 125 -7.12 -0.98 9.16
N PHE A 126 -8.41 -1.18 9.45
CA PHE A 126 -8.99 -2.52 9.58
C PHE A 126 -10.00 -2.91 8.48
N VAL A 127 -10.44 -2.00 7.60
CA VAL A 127 -11.36 -2.31 6.50
C VAL A 127 -10.65 -2.65 5.19
N PRO A 128 -9.62 -1.91 4.73
CA PRO A 128 -8.90 -2.30 3.53
C PRO A 128 -8.13 -3.60 3.73
N ASP A 129 -8.44 -4.64 2.96
CA ASP A 129 -7.84 -5.97 3.12
C ASP A 129 -6.34 -6.00 2.79
N VAL A 130 -5.89 -5.04 1.98
CA VAL A 130 -4.51 -4.90 1.50
C VAL A 130 -3.94 -3.51 1.80
N PHE A 131 -4.12 -3.03 3.03
CA PHE A 131 -3.64 -1.71 3.48
C PHE A 131 -2.19 -1.43 3.12
N GLY A 132 -1.29 -2.41 3.32
CA GLY A 132 0.13 -2.26 2.99
C GLY A 132 0.38 -2.05 1.51
N GLU A 133 -0.34 -2.78 0.66
CA GLU A 133 -0.16 -2.72 -0.79
C GLU A 133 -0.84 -1.50 -1.41
N VAL A 134 -1.84 -0.92 -0.75
CA VAL A 134 -2.61 0.19 -1.33
C VAL A 134 -2.24 1.53 -0.73
N VAL A 135 -1.94 1.56 0.57
CA VAL A 135 -1.76 2.80 1.32
C VAL A 135 -0.29 3.07 1.64
N LEU A 136 0.54 2.02 1.80
CA LEU A 136 1.95 2.17 2.21
C LEU A 136 2.96 1.86 1.09
N TRP A 137 2.62 0.98 0.15
CA TRP A 137 3.44 0.67 -1.02
C TRP A 137 3.69 1.94 -1.84
N LYS A 138 4.94 2.19 -2.25
CA LYS A 138 5.35 3.48 -2.83
C LYS A 138 4.67 3.81 -4.14
N THR A 139 4.57 2.86 -5.06
CA THR A 139 3.73 3.05 -6.25
C THR A 139 2.25 2.90 -5.92
N GLY A 140 1.90 1.92 -5.08
CA GLY A 140 0.50 1.61 -4.74
C GLY A 140 -0.25 2.79 -4.16
N GLN A 141 0.37 3.54 -3.24
CA GLN A 141 -0.23 4.72 -2.61
C GLN A 141 -0.57 5.81 -3.64
N ILE A 142 0.32 6.07 -4.63
CA ILE A 142 0.03 7.02 -5.69
C ILE A 142 -1.12 6.48 -6.52
N GLN A 143 -1.06 5.21 -6.91
CA GLN A 143 -2.01 4.61 -7.84
C GLN A 143 -3.43 4.43 -7.29
N TYR A 144 -3.57 3.95 -6.06
CA TYR A 144 -4.84 3.48 -5.51
C TYR A 144 -5.37 4.37 -4.39
N PHE A 145 -4.50 5.04 -3.64
CA PHE A 145 -4.91 5.85 -2.49
C PHE A 145 -5.06 7.34 -2.84
N TRP A 146 -4.12 7.94 -3.60
CA TRP A 146 -4.16 9.38 -3.91
C TRP A 146 -5.33 9.77 -4.80
N ILE A 147 -5.80 8.88 -5.68
CA ILE A 147 -7.01 9.09 -6.50
C ILE A 147 -8.23 9.44 -5.65
N PHE A 148 -8.28 8.94 -4.41
CA PHE A 148 -9.36 9.21 -3.48
C PHE A 148 -9.39 10.68 -3.04
N ALA A 149 -8.23 11.21 -2.65
CA ALA A 149 -8.09 12.62 -2.32
C ALA A 149 -8.35 13.52 -3.52
N ILE A 150 -7.86 13.14 -4.70
CA ILE A 150 -8.12 13.86 -5.96
C ILE A 150 -9.62 13.91 -6.24
N PHE A 151 -10.31 12.78 -6.17
CA PHE A 151 -11.76 12.73 -6.37
C PHE A 151 -12.51 13.62 -5.38
N LEU A 152 -12.25 13.48 -4.07
CA LEU A 152 -12.89 14.29 -3.04
C LEU A 152 -12.63 15.79 -3.26
N PHE A 153 -11.43 16.16 -3.71
CA PHE A 153 -11.10 17.53 -4.06
C PHE A 153 -11.90 18.04 -5.26
N CYS A 154 -12.02 17.24 -6.30
CA CYS A 154 -12.73 17.58 -7.53
C CYS A 154 -14.24 17.70 -7.33
N ILE A 155 -14.86 16.72 -6.66
CA ILE A 155 -16.32 16.65 -6.54
C ILE A 155 -16.88 17.55 -5.43
N ARG A 156 -16.03 18.10 -4.56
CA ARG A 156 -16.46 18.84 -3.36
C ARG A 156 -17.54 19.89 -3.65
N SER A 157 -17.32 20.79 -4.61
CA SER A 157 -18.31 21.83 -4.90
C SER A 157 -19.60 21.26 -5.47
N THR A 158 -19.55 20.15 -6.21
CA THR A 158 -20.75 19.46 -6.67
C THR A 158 -21.56 18.91 -5.48
N ILE A 159 -20.91 18.24 -4.53
CA ILE A 159 -21.58 17.71 -3.33
C ILE A 159 -22.20 18.84 -2.49
N GLU A 160 -21.43 19.90 -2.22
CA GLU A 160 -21.89 21.06 -1.45
C GLU A 160 -23.15 21.69 -2.07
N GLN A 161 -23.20 21.80 -3.40
CA GLN A 161 -24.37 22.34 -4.10
C GLN A 161 -25.53 21.34 -4.18
N ALA A 162 -25.28 20.12 -4.67
CA ALA A 162 -26.33 19.16 -4.99
C ALA A 162 -26.97 18.56 -3.73
N ILE A 163 -26.17 18.27 -2.70
CA ILE A 163 -26.65 17.60 -1.49
C ILE A 163 -26.93 18.61 -0.37
N PHE A 164 -25.99 19.50 -0.09
CA PHE A 164 -26.10 20.46 1.03
C PHE A 164 -26.73 21.81 0.67
N LYS A 165 -27.01 22.05 -0.63
CA LYS A 165 -27.58 23.31 -1.14
C LYS A 165 -26.74 24.55 -0.81
N ILE A 166 -25.45 24.38 -0.62
CA ILE A 166 -24.49 25.45 -0.35
C ILE A 166 -24.07 26.07 -1.69
N LYS A 167 -24.18 27.39 -1.81
CA LYS A 167 -23.72 28.11 -3.01
C LYS A 167 -22.21 27.99 -3.16
N ASN A 168 -21.79 27.65 -4.36
CA ASN A 168 -20.39 27.49 -4.70
C ASN A 168 -19.65 28.83 -4.78
N LYS A 169 -18.43 28.88 -4.21
CA LYS A 169 -17.47 29.97 -4.33
C LYS A 169 -16.09 29.42 -4.70
N ASP A 170 -15.99 28.75 -5.84
CA ASP A 170 -14.75 28.05 -6.23
C ASP A 170 -13.55 28.98 -6.48
N GLY A 171 -13.76 30.25 -6.84
CA GLY A 171 -12.68 31.23 -6.99
C GLY A 171 -11.48 30.68 -7.79
N TYR A 172 -10.27 30.87 -7.27
CA TYR A 172 -9.04 30.34 -7.87
C TYR A 172 -8.91 28.81 -7.80
N LEU A 173 -9.61 28.15 -6.86
CA LEU A 173 -9.58 26.69 -6.72
C LEU A 173 -10.22 25.99 -7.92
N PHE A 174 -11.05 26.69 -8.70
CA PHE A 174 -11.66 26.15 -9.92
C PHE A 174 -10.59 25.66 -10.92
N TYR A 175 -9.56 26.47 -11.19
CA TYR A 175 -8.51 26.11 -12.15
C TYR A 175 -7.66 24.92 -11.67
N LEU A 176 -7.37 24.88 -10.36
CA LEU A 176 -6.68 23.73 -9.75
C LEU A 176 -7.53 22.46 -9.86
N ARG A 177 -8.86 22.56 -9.73
CA ARG A 177 -9.77 21.42 -9.92
C ARG A 177 -9.86 20.98 -11.36
N ILE A 178 -9.75 21.86 -12.35
CA ILE A 178 -9.66 21.46 -13.76
C ILE A 178 -8.44 20.55 -13.96
N LEU A 179 -7.26 20.99 -13.50
CA LEU A 179 -6.04 20.18 -13.62
C LEU A 179 -6.17 18.84 -12.86
N ALA A 180 -6.72 18.87 -11.65
CA ALA A 180 -6.94 17.68 -10.85
C ALA A 180 -7.99 16.73 -11.47
N CYS A 181 -9.04 17.24 -12.12
CA CYS A 181 -10.03 16.42 -12.83
C CYS A 181 -9.41 15.74 -14.05
N PHE A 182 -8.58 16.46 -14.80
CA PHE A 182 -7.91 15.89 -15.97
C PHE A 182 -6.95 14.77 -15.55
N ALA A 183 -6.07 15.05 -14.58
CA ALA A 183 -5.15 14.04 -14.05
C ALA A 183 -5.89 12.88 -13.37
N GLY A 184 -6.93 13.17 -12.57
CA GLY A 184 -7.75 12.18 -11.87
C GLY A 184 -8.51 11.26 -12.81
N GLY A 185 -9.05 11.79 -13.91
CA GLY A 185 -9.65 10.99 -14.97
C GLY A 185 -8.66 10.00 -15.58
N MET A 186 -7.39 10.39 -15.71
CA MET A 186 -6.32 9.55 -16.26
C MET A 186 -5.64 8.60 -15.25
N TRP A 187 -6.19 8.45 -14.04
CA TRP A 187 -5.47 7.83 -12.94
C TRP A 187 -5.63 6.31 -12.81
N LEU A 188 -6.88 5.82 -12.87
CA LEU A 188 -7.19 4.39 -12.67
C LEU A 188 -8.50 4.01 -13.39
N GLU A 189 -8.46 3.05 -14.31
CA GLU A 189 -9.46 2.85 -15.35
C GLU A 189 -10.88 2.64 -14.79
N HIS A 190 -11.05 1.63 -13.95
CA HIS A 190 -12.34 1.25 -13.37
C HIS A 190 -12.87 2.30 -12.39
N VAL A 191 -11.99 2.98 -11.64
CA VAL A 191 -12.39 4.05 -10.71
C VAL A 191 -12.80 5.30 -11.47
N SER A 192 -12.04 5.70 -12.48
CA SER A 192 -12.35 6.86 -13.32
C SER A 192 -13.69 6.70 -14.01
N VAL A 193 -13.98 5.52 -14.58
CA VAL A 193 -15.27 5.22 -15.24
C VAL A 193 -16.42 5.23 -14.22
N ALA A 194 -16.24 4.61 -13.06
CA ALA A 194 -17.28 4.62 -12.02
C ALA A 194 -17.61 6.02 -11.52
N ILE A 195 -16.58 6.88 -11.36
CA ILE A 195 -16.75 8.28 -11.00
C ILE A 195 -17.52 9.05 -12.07
N VAL A 196 -17.25 8.83 -13.36
CA VAL A 196 -18.02 9.47 -14.46
C VAL A 196 -19.50 9.16 -14.31
N VAL A 197 -19.85 7.88 -14.16
CA VAL A 197 -21.24 7.44 -14.05
C VAL A 197 -21.92 8.06 -12.83
N CYS A 198 -21.29 7.96 -11.66
CA CYS A 198 -21.91 8.42 -10.41
C CYS A 198 -22.02 9.95 -10.38
N TRP A 199 -20.99 10.67 -10.82
CA TRP A 199 -21.00 12.13 -10.86
C TRP A 199 -22.01 12.65 -11.89
N PHE A 200 -22.10 12.02 -13.07
CA PHE A 200 -23.13 12.31 -14.04
C PHE A 200 -24.54 12.13 -13.46
N LEU A 201 -24.82 10.98 -12.83
CA LEU A 201 -26.12 10.71 -12.23
C LEU A 201 -26.46 11.73 -11.13
N LEU A 202 -25.50 12.10 -10.28
CA LEU A 202 -25.70 13.13 -9.26
C LEU A 202 -26.12 14.47 -9.89
N LEU A 203 -25.41 14.92 -10.93
CA LEU A 203 -25.72 16.16 -11.63
C LEU A 203 -27.03 16.08 -12.41
N PHE A 204 -27.30 14.95 -13.04
CA PHE A 204 -28.52 14.72 -13.83
C PHE A 204 -29.76 14.73 -12.93
N PHE A 205 -29.74 14.00 -11.80
CA PHE A 205 -30.85 14.02 -10.84
C PHE A 205 -31.03 15.39 -10.20
N GLU A 206 -29.94 16.12 -9.92
CA GLU A 206 -30.06 17.47 -9.39
C GLU A 206 -30.62 18.45 -10.45
N TRP A 207 -30.23 18.30 -11.71
CA TRP A 207 -30.76 19.09 -12.82
C TRP A 207 -32.25 18.83 -13.06
N LEU A 208 -32.70 17.57 -12.96
CA LEU A 208 -34.11 17.21 -13.06
C LEU A 208 -34.95 17.83 -11.94
N ASN A 209 -34.46 17.77 -10.70
CA ASN A 209 -35.19 18.23 -9.54
C ASN A 209 -35.12 19.75 -9.33
N ASN A 210 -34.01 20.38 -9.72
CA ASN A 210 -33.71 21.77 -9.43
C ASN A 210 -32.91 22.41 -10.60
N ARG A 211 -33.57 22.60 -11.75
CA ARG A 211 -33.00 23.10 -13.03
C ARG A 211 -32.03 24.29 -12.92
N HIS A 212 -32.15 25.12 -11.88
CA HIS A 212 -31.36 26.36 -11.68
C HIS A 212 -30.27 26.27 -10.60
N THR A 213 -30.11 25.15 -9.89
CA THR A 213 -29.13 25.04 -8.78
C THR A 213 -27.80 24.44 -9.19
N VAL A 214 -27.73 23.72 -10.32
CA VAL A 214 -26.49 23.10 -10.79
C VAL A 214 -25.61 24.15 -11.47
N ASN A 215 -24.52 24.53 -10.83
CA ASN A 215 -23.55 25.45 -11.42
C ASN A 215 -22.89 24.83 -12.67
N ARG A 216 -22.71 25.63 -13.72
CA ARG A 216 -21.97 25.28 -14.94
C ARG A 216 -20.57 24.75 -14.63
N SER A 217 -19.92 25.24 -13.57
CA SER A 217 -18.61 24.74 -13.13
C SER A 217 -18.61 23.23 -12.86
N SER A 218 -19.65 22.67 -12.25
CA SER A 218 -19.73 21.24 -11.97
C SER A 218 -19.78 20.39 -13.25
N TRP A 219 -20.50 20.87 -14.27
CA TRP A 219 -20.53 20.22 -15.58
C TRP A 219 -19.18 20.32 -16.29
N ILE A 220 -18.50 21.47 -16.22
CA ILE A 220 -17.15 21.63 -16.77
C ILE A 220 -16.17 20.64 -16.12
N LEU A 221 -16.18 20.55 -14.79
CA LEU A 221 -15.31 19.62 -14.05
C LEU A 221 -15.58 18.15 -14.44
N LEU A 222 -16.86 17.76 -14.55
CA LEU A 222 -17.23 16.43 -15.05
C LEU A 222 -16.73 16.21 -16.48
N SER A 223 -16.93 17.16 -17.39
CA SER A 223 -16.46 17.05 -18.78
C SER A 223 -14.94 16.87 -18.86
N VAL A 224 -14.18 17.62 -18.06
CA VAL A 224 -12.72 17.48 -17.99
C VAL A 224 -12.31 16.10 -17.45
N TRP A 225 -13.01 15.60 -16.43
CA TRP A 225 -12.80 14.23 -15.94
C TRP A 225 -13.10 13.18 -17.01
N ILE A 226 -14.19 13.34 -17.78
CA ILE A 226 -14.56 12.45 -18.90
C ILE A 226 -13.45 12.42 -19.95
N VAL A 227 -12.89 13.57 -20.33
CA VAL A 227 -11.77 13.64 -21.29
C VAL A 227 -10.57 12.85 -20.76
N GLY A 228 -10.18 13.06 -19.50
CA GLY A 228 -9.10 12.29 -18.88
C GLY A 228 -9.38 10.78 -18.82
N ALA A 229 -10.60 10.40 -18.45
CA ALA A 229 -11.03 9.00 -18.42
C ALA A 229 -11.02 8.36 -19.81
N ALA A 230 -11.45 9.08 -20.85
CA ALA A 230 -11.42 8.59 -22.23
C ALA A 230 -9.97 8.34 -22.70
N ILE A 231 -9.06 9.29 -22.46
CA ILE A 231 -7.63 9.13 -22.79
C ILE A 231 -7.06 7.89 -22.11
N LEU A 232 -7.39 7.66 -20.83
CA LEU A 232 -6.92 6.49 -20.12
C LEU A 232 -7.53 5.18 -20.65
N VAL A 233 -8.84 5.13 -20.85
CA VAL A 233 -9.53 3.90 -21.28
C VAL A 233 -9.06 3.46 -22.66
N PHE A 234 -8.86 4.41 -23.59
CA PHE A 234 -8.39 4.13 -24.94
C PHE A 234 -6.87 4.08 -25.08
N ALA A 235 -6.13 4.12 -23.97
CA ALA A 235 -4.67 4.08 -24.04
C ALA A 235 -4.18 2.73 -24.57
N PRO A 236 -3.34 2.71 -25.63
CA PRO A 236 -2.88 1.47 -26.26
C PRO A 236 -2.13 0.54 -25.29
N GLY A 237 -1.35 1.11 -24.36
CA GLY A 237 -0.62 0.32 -23.36
C GLY A 237 -1.52 -0.55 -22.48
N ASN A 238 -2.78 -0.15 -22.25
CA ASN A 238 -3.73 -0.98 -21.49
C ASN A 238 -4.09 -2.28 -22.20
N TYR A 239 -4.15 -2.25 -23.53
CA TYR A 239 -4.42 -3.45 -24.34
C TYR A 239 -3.19 -4.36 -24.40
N VAL A 240 -1.99 -3.80 -24.58
CA VAL A 240 -0.73 -4.56 -24.54
C VAL A 240 -0.57 -5.29 -23.21
N ARG A 241 -0.76 -4.59 -22.08
CA ARG A 241 -0.75 -5.21 -20.75
C ARG A 241 -1.88 -6.23 -20.57
N GLY A 242 -3.03 -5.96 -21.18
CA GLY A 242 -4.16 -6.89 -21.20
C GLY A 242 -3.82 -8.22 -21.89
N GLU A 243 -3.05 -8.19 -22.98
CA GLU A 243 -2.59 -9.41 -23.67
C GLU A 243 -1.54 -10.17 -22.86
N VAL A 244 -0.64 -9.46 -22.18
CA VAL A 244 0.43 -10.09 -21.38
C VAL A 244 -0.10 -10.67 -20.06
N LEU A 245 -1.03 -9.97 -19.40
CA LEU A 245 -1.59 -10.39 -18.10
C LEU A 245 -2.91 -11.14 -18.23
N GLY A 246 -3.51 -11.16 -19.42
CA GLY A 246 -4.85 -11.66 -19.66
C GLY A 246 -4.91 -13.15 -19.50
N GLU A 247 -5.52 -13.60 -18.42
CA GLU A 247 -6.13 -14.92 -18.37
C GLU A 247 -7.46 -14.83 -19.13
N HIS A 248 -7.70 -15.75 -20.08
CA HIS A 248 -8.93 -15.82 -20.87
C HIS A 248 -10.10 -16.34 -20.04
N PHE A 249 -10.44 -15.66 -18.95
CA PHE A 249 -11.62 -15.97 -18.17
C PHE A 249 -12.88 -15.59 -18.94
N SER A 250 -13.84 -16.50 -18.97
CA SER A 250 -15.20 -16.23 -19.43
C SER A 250 -15.85 -15.13 -18.60
N LEU A 251 -16.86 -14.46 -19.17
CA LEU A 251 -17.65 -13.45 -18.45
C LEU A 251 -18.26 -14.03 -17.16
N THR A 252 -18.69 -15.29 -17.19
CA THR A 252 -19.25 -16.00 -16.03
C THR A 252 -18.23 -16.17 -14.92
N GLU A 253 -16.99 -16.54 -15.25
CA GLU A 253 -15.88 -16.61 -14.28
C GLU A 253 -15.56 -15.23 -13.70
N LYS A 254 -15.63 -14.17 -14.52
CA LYS A 254 -15.45 -12.78 -14.04
C LYS A 254 -16.55 -12.36 -13.07
N LEU A 255 -17.80 -12.65 -13.40
CA LEU A 255 -18.93 -12.32 -12.55
C LEU A 255 -18.91 -13.11 -11.23
N THR A 256 -18.63 -14.41 -11.29
CA THR A 256 -18.52 -15.26 -10.10
C THR A 256 -17.33 -14.84 -9.23
N GLY A 257 -16.15 -14.61 -9.83
CA GLY A 257 -14.96 -14.13 -9.13
C GLY A 257 -15.17 -12.79 -8.43
N ILE A 258 -15.84 -11.83 -9.06
CA ILE A 258 -16.19 -10.55 -8.41
C ILE A 258 -17.21 -10.75 -7.29
N THR A 259 -18.22 -11.59 -7.51
CA THR A 259 -19.24 -11.88 -6.50
C THR A 259 -18.60 -12.51 -5.26
N PHE A 260 -17.75 -13.52 -5.45
CA PHE A 260 -17.01 -14.12 -4.36
C PHE A 260 -16.04 -13.14 -3.72
N ALA A 261 -15.30 -12.34 -4.50
CA ALA A 261 -14.39 -11.34 -3.94
C ALA A 261 -15.14 -10.26 -3.16
N PHE A 262 -16.36 -9.88 -3.58
CA PHE A 262 -17.19 -8.92 -2.86
C PHE A 262 -17.79 -9.54 -1.60
N ILE A 263 -18.24 -10.80 -1.64
CA ILE A 263 -18.70 -11.54 -0.46
C ILE A 263 -17.57 -11.77 0.54
N ASP A 264 -16.36 -12.11 0.07
CA ASP A 264 -15.16 -12.28 0.88
C ASP A 264 -14.77 -10.95 1.56
N LYS A 265 -14.89 -9.82 0.83
CA LYS A 265 -14.71 -8.46 1.38
C LYS A 265 -15.79 -8.04 2.35
N LEU A 266 -17.00 -8.57 2.18
CA LEU A 266 -18.05 -8.51 3.19
C LEU A 266 -17.81 -9.50 4.33
N ASP A 267 -16.55 -9.87 4.63
CA ASP A 267 -16.15 -10.60 5.82
C ASP A 267 -16.95 -10.10 7.04
N LYS A 268 -17.20 -11.01 7.97
CA LYS A 268 -17.93 -10.78 9.22
C LYS A 268 -17.53 -9.47 9.89
N LYS A 269 -16.27 -9.02 9.74
CA LYS A 269 -15.73 -7.76 10.26
C LYS A 269 -16.28 -6.50 9.57
N VAL A 270 -16.31 -6.46 8.22
CA VAL A 270 -16.80 -5.31 7.46
C VAL A 270 -18.32 -5.21 7.57
N LEU A 271 -19.01 -6.35 7.50
CA LEU A 271 -20.46 -6.42 7.73
C LEU A 271 -20.82 -5.99 9.17
N PHE A 272 -20.02 -6.41 10.17
CA PHE A 272 -20.19 -5.98 11.56
C PHE A 272 -20.02 -4.46 11.71
N VAL A 273 -18.99 -3.88 11.09
CA VAL A 273 -18.81 -2.43 11.03
C VAL A 273 -20.05 -1.76 10.41
N TYR A 274 -20.53 -2.27 9.28
CA TYR A 274 -21.71 -1.74 8.59
C TYR A 274 -22.96 -1.77 9.47
N LEU A 275 -23.22 -2.93 10.11
CA LEU A 275 -24.32 -3.10 11.05
C LEU A 275 -24.18 -2.15 12.24
N VAL A 276 -22.99 -1.98 12.82
CA VAL A 276 -22.80 -1.06 13.93
C VAL A 276 -23.07 0.40 13.53
N PHE A 277 -22.66 0.85 12.34
CA PHE A 277 -22.87 2.25 11.93
C PHE A 277 -24.23 2.55 11.28
N LEU A 278 -24.96 1.56 10.77
CA LEU A 278 -26.34 1.72 10.27
C LEU A 278 -27.39 1.36 11.31
N VAL A 279 -27.22 0.21 11.96
CA VAL A 279 -28.21 -0.37 12.89
C VAL A 279 -28.12 0.25 14.26
N ALA A 280 -26.94 0.60 14.78
CA ALA A 280 -26.87 1.24 16.10
C ALA A 280 -27.57 2.61 16.11
N PRO A 281 -27.40 3.52 15.14
CA PRO A 281 -28.17 4.76 15.12
C PRO A 281 -29.68 4.52 14.97
N ALA A 282 -30.09 3.55 14.16
CA ALA A 282 -31.50 3.20 13.99
C ALA A 282 -32.13 2.61 15.27
N LEU A 283 -31.46 1.65 15.93
CA LEU A 283 -31.88 1.07 17.21
C LEU A 283 -31.90 2.09 18.35
N LEU A 284 -31.01 3.08 18.29
CA LEU A 284 -30.96 4.19 19.25
C LEU A 284 -31.98 5.31 18.94
N GLY A 285 -32.82 5.14 17.92
CA GLY A 285 -33.84 6.12 17.53
C GLY A 285 -33.25 7.45 17.03
N LEU A 286 -32.01 7.45 16.56
CA LEU A 286 -31.32 8.66 16.12
C LEU A 286 -31.82 9.04 14.74
N LYS A 287 -32.39 10.26 14.63
CA LYS A 287 -32.77 10.83 13.35
C LYS A 287 -31.51 11.16 12.54
N ILE A 288 -31.26 10.38 11.50
CA ILE A 288 -30.21 10.66 10.51
C ILE A 288 -30.73 11.76 9.57
N ASP A 289 -29.90 12.78 9.34
CA ASP A 289 -30.21 13.84 8.38
C ASP A 289 -30.37 13.24 6.97
N ARG A 290 -31.45 13.60 6.28
CA ARG A 290 -31.72 13.16 4.90
C ARG A 290 -30.57 13.51 3.95
N GLN A 291 -29.87 14.62 4.14
CA GLN A 291 -28.70 15.01 3.34
C GLN A 291 -27.53 14.06 3.59
N LYS A 292 -27.29 13.67 4.85
CA LYS A 292 -26.26 12.68 5.22
C LYS A 292 -26.58 11.30 4.66
N LEU A 293 -27.85 10.89 4.67
CA LEU A 293 -28.29 9.64 4.06
C LEU A 293 -28.08 9.65 2.54
N LYS A 294 -28.42 10.75 1.86
CA LYS A 294 -28.14 10.91 0.42
C LYS A 294 -26.64 10.83 0.10
N LEU A 295 -25.80 11.47 0.92
CA LEU A 295 -24.35 11.44 0.75
C LEU A 295 -23.77 10.04 0.98
N SER A 296 -24.22 9.36 2.03
CA SER A 296 -23.86 7.97 2.32
C SER A 296 -24.26 7.05 1.17
N ALA A 297 -25.49 7.16 0.67
CA ALA A 297 -25.97 6.39 -0.48
C ALA A 297 -25.14 6.68 -1.74
N PHE A 298 -24.77 7.95 -1.97
CA PHE A 298 -23.93 8.34 -3.10
C PHE A 298 -22.56 7.67 -3.06
N PHE A 299 -21.85 7.70 -1.92
CA PHE A 299 -20.55 7.03 -1.80
C PHE A 299 -20.67 5.50 -1.86
N PHE A 300 -21.73 4.92 -1.30
CA PHE A 300 -21.98 3.49 -1.41
C PHE A 300 -22.22 3.06 -2.87
N PHE A 301 -22.98 3.86 -3.61
CA PHE A 301 -23.23 3.63 -5.03
C PHE A 301 -21.94 3.73 -5.87
N ILE A 302 -21.04 4.66 -5.52
CA ILE A 302 -19.69 4.70 -6.13
C ILE A 302 -18.94 3.39 -5.87
N SER A 303 -18.92 2.91 -4.62
CA SER A 303 -18.25 1.64 -4.26
C SER A 303 -18.76 0.46 -5.11
N ILE A 304 -20.08 0.29 -5.21
CA ILE A 304 -20.69 -0.78 -6.02
C ILE A 304 -20.31 -0.61 -7.50
N THR A 305 -20.41 0.61 -8.02
CA THR A 305 -20.08 0.90 -9.42
C THR A 305 -18.60 0.58 -9.72
N ILE A 306 -17.67 0.91 -8.80
CA ILE A 306 -16.26 0.53 -8.90
C ILE A 306 -16.11 -1.00 -8.92
N ALA A 307 -16.81 -1.70 -8.02
CA ALA A 307 -16.74 -3.16 -7.95
C ALA A 307 -17.25 -3.81 -9.23
N ILE A 308 -18.31 -3.28 -9.86
CA ILE A 308 -18.81 -3.73 -11.16
C ILE A 308 -17.81 -3.40 -12.27
N ALA A 309 -17.22 -2.20 -12.25
CA ALA A 309 -16.23 -1.78 -13.25
C ALA A 309 -14.96 -2.64 -13.25
N LEU A 310 -14.67 -3.39 -12.18
CA LEU A 310 -13.61 -4.40 -12.14
C LEU A 310 -13.80 -5.53 -13.16
N LEU A 311 -15.00 -5.73 -13.71
CA LEU A 311 -15.23 -6.67 -14.82
C LEU A 311 -14.35 -6.36 -16.03
N GLY A 312 -14.00 -5.08 -16.21
CA GLY A 312 -13.09 -4.61 -17.26
C GLY A 312 -11.60 -4.81 -16.96
N ALA A 313 -11.23 -5.28 -15.76
CA ALA A 313 -9.84 -5.51 -15.42
C ALA A 313 -9.28 -6.75 -16.14
N PRO A 314 -8.02 -6.70 -16.62
CA PRO A 314 -7.44 -7.78 -17.42
C PRO A 314 -7.13 -9.05 -16.62
N ASN A 315 -6.96 -8.96 -15.29
CA ASN A 315 -6.51 -10.09 -14.47
C ASN A 315 -7.18 -10.10 -13.08
N MET A 316 -7.69 -11.28 -12.68
CA MET A 316 -8.39 -11.50 -11.41
C MET A 316 -7.49 -11.62 -10.19
N MET A 317 -6.23 -12.03 -10.38
CA MET A 317 -5.25 -12.24 -9.31
C MET A 317 -5.03 -10.97 -8.48
N PHE A 318 -5.21 -9.80 -9.08
CA PHE A 318 -5.02 -8.51 -8.43
C PHE A 318 -6.31 -7.92 -7.84
N PHE A 319 -7.41 -8.67 -7.79
CA PHE A 319 -8.71 -8.17 -7.32
C PHE A 319 -8.71 -7.69 -5.87
N GLY A 320 -7.75 -8.08 -5.02
CA GLY A 320 -7.56 -7.50 -3.68
C GLY A 320 -7.09 -6.05 -3.73
N ARG A 321 -6.03 -5.76 -4.50
CA ARG A 321 -5.48 -4.39 -4.64
C ARG A 321 -6.39 -3.47 -5.44
N ILE A 322 -6.92 -3.99 -6.55
CA ILE A 322 -7.66 -3.19 -7.51
C ILE A 322 -9.05 -2.79 -6.95
N SER A 323 -9.60 -3.55 -6.00
CA SER A 323 -10.86 -3.21 -5.33
C SER A 323 -10.75 -2.26 -4.15
N ALA A 324 -9.56 -2.06 -3.59
CA ALA A 324 -9.42 -1.26 -2.38
C ALA A 324 -10.03 0.15 -2.48
N PRO A 325 -10.03 0.85 -3.63
CA PRO A 325 -10.81 2.07 -3.78
C PRO A 325 -12.31 1.89 -3.47
N SER A 326 -12.93 0.77 -3.85
CA SER A 326 -14.31 0.44 -3.50
C SER A 326 -14.50 0.32 -1.99
N GLU A 327 -13.59 -0.35 -1.29
CA GLU A 327 -13.57 -0.48 0.18
C GLU A 327 -13.43 0.89 0.87
N MET A 328 -12.59 1.78 0.33
CA MET A 328 -12.46 3.15 0.85
C MET A 328 -13.77 3.94 0.74
N PHE A 329 -14.51 3.79 -0.36
CA PHE A 329 -15.82 4.44 -0.53
C PHE A 329 -16.90 3.85 0.40
N ILE A 330 -16.81 2.56 0.75
CA ILE A 330 -17.62 1.92 1.80
C ILE A 330 -17.34 2.59 3.15
N VAL A 331 -16.06 2.80 3.49
CA VAL A 331 -15.68 3.52 4.72
C VAL A 331 -16.24 4.95 4.73
N LEU A 332 -16.14 5.69 3.63
CA LEU A 332 -16.76 7.03 3.54
C LEU A 332 -18.27 6.99 3.76
N SER A 333 -18.95 6.03 3.13
CA SER A 333 -20.39 5.87 3.25
C SER A 333 -20.82 5.67 4.71
N CYS A 334 -20.11 4.82 5.45
CA CYS A 334 -20.34 4.60 6.88
C CYS A 334 -20.12 5.87 7.71
N MET A 335 -19.03 6.59 7.42
CA MET A 335 -18.66 7.79 8.19
C MET A 335 -19.65 8.93 8.01
N CYS A 336 -20.33 9.03 6.87
CA CYS A 336 -21.40 10.01 6.66
C CYS A 336 -22.61 9.76 7.58
N LEU A 337 -22.84 8.52 7.99
CA LEU A 337 -23.93 8.13 8.89
C LEU A 337 -23.56 8.21 10.37
N PHE A 338 -22.32 8.59 10.70
CA PHE A 338 -21.88 8.68 12.08
C PHE A 338 -22.79 9.62 12.89
N PRO A 339 -23.35 9.17 14.04
CA PRO A 339 -24.38 9.90 14.77
C PRO A 339 -23.80 11.04 15.62
N VAL A 340 -23.29 12.08 14.97
CA VAL A 340 -22.68 13.26 15.62
C VAL A 340 -23.61 13.89 16.66
N ASN A 341 -24.91 13.93 16.40
CA ASN A 341 -25.93 14.53 17.28
C ASN A 341 -25.92 13.90 18.68
N LEU A 342 -25.50 12.64 18.80
CA LEU A 342 -25.39 11.96 20.09
C LEU A 342 -24.39 12.64 21.03
N PHE A 343 -23.40 13.35 20.49
CA PHE A 343 -22.38 14.09 21.24
C PHE A 343 -22.72 15.57 21.44
N GLU A 344 -23.70 16.11 20.70
CA GLU A 344 -24.07 17.53 20.77
C GLU A 344 -25.18 17.83 21.78
N MET A 345 -25.98 16.84 22.18
CA MET A 345 -27.07 16.99 23.14
C MET A 345 -26.56 17.41 24.53
N GLU A 346 -27.01 18.57 25.03
CA GLU A 346 -26.65 19.13 26.35
C GLU A 346 -27.50 18.56 27.49
N ASN A 347 -28.78 18.25 27.23
CA ASN A 347 -29.65 17.54 28.18
C ASN A 347 -29.72 16.07 27.79
N LEU A 348 -28.94 15.24 28.47
CA LEU A 348 -28.93 13.79 28.22
C LEU A 348 -30.03 13.09 28.99
N SER A 349 -30.86 12.33 28.27
CA SER A 349 -31.55 11.20 28.89
C SER A 349 -30.51 10.20 29.42
N ARG A 350 -30.87 9.44 30.46
CA ARG A 350 -30.00 8.43 31.08
C ARG A 350 -29.46 7.43 30.03
N THR A 351 -30.26 7.09 29.03
CA THR A 351 -29.91 6.23 27.88
C THR A 351 -28.76 6.82 27.04
N ASN A 352 -28.81 8.12 26.71
CA ASN A 352 -27.76 8.76 25.92
C ASN A 352 -26.41 8.78 26.66
N HIS A 353 -26.43 8.83 28.00
CA HIS A 353 -25.21 8.81 28.80
C HIS A 353 -24.50 7.45 28.73
N PHE A 354 -25.24 6.35 28.85
CA PHE A 354 -24.69 5.00 28.68
C PHE A 354 -24.13 4.77 27.28
N VAL A 355 -24.81 5.26 26.23
CA VAL A 355 -24.30 5.15 24.85
C VAL A 355 -22.97 5.90 24.69
N ARG A 356 -22.84 7.11 25.26
CA ARG A 356 -21.57 7.85 25.21
C ARG A 356 -20.44 7.12 25.92
N ILE A 357 -20.70 6.54 27.09
CA ILE A 357 -19.73 5.73 27.81
C ILE A 357 -19.34 4.50 26.98
N GLY A 358 -20.32 3.79 26.41
CA GLY A 358 -20.09 2.63 25.54
C GLY A 358 -19.24 2.96 24.31
N LEU A 359 -19.54 4.06 23.61
CA LEU A 359 -18.73 4.55 22.49
C LEU A 359 -17.34 4.99 22.93
N GLY A 360 -17.19 5.57 24.11
CA GLY A 360 -15.89 5.91 24.70
C GLY A 360 -15.05 4.66 24.95
N ILE A 361 -15.62 3.64 25.60
CA ILE A 361 -14.96 2.35 25.84
C ILE A 361 -14.58 1.68 24.52
N LEU A 362 -15.49 1.67 23.54
CA LEU A 362 -15.23 1.12 22.21
C LEU A 362 -14.08 1.85 21.51
N ALA A 363 -14.06 3.18 21.54
CA ALA A 363 -12.99 3.98 20.97
C ALA A 363 -11.65 3.71 21.67
N THR A 364 -11.63 3.59 23.01
CA THR A 364 -10.42 3.22 23.76
C THR A 364 -9.94 1.81 23.38
N ALA A 365 -10.84 0.83 23.31
CA ALA A 365 -10.51 -0.52 22.88
C ALA A 365 -9.92 -0.52 21.45
N PHE A 366 -10.50 0.25 20.54
CA PHE A 366 -9.98 0.42 19.19
C PHE A 366 -8.61 1.07 19.14
N ILE A 367 -8.35 2.10 19.95
CA ILE A 367 -7.01 2.70 20.05
C ILE A 367 -5.99 1.69 20.57
N ILE A 368 -6.34 0.88 21.57
CA ILE A 368 -5.45 -0.17 22.10
C ILE A 368 -5.15 -1.21 21.02
N LEU A 369 -6.19 -1.73 20.35
CA LEU A 369 -6.03 -2.70 19.26
C LEU A 369 -5.19 -2.14 18.11
N LEU A 370 -5.45 -0.90 17.70
CA LEU A 370 -4.68 -0.20 16.69
C LEU A 370 -3.21 -0.05 17.12
N SER A 371 -2.96 0.30 18.38
CA SER A 371 -1.60 0.48 18.91
C SER A 371 -0.81 -0.84 18.91
N VAL A 372 -1.46 -1.95 19.27
CA VAL A 372 -0.86 -3.29 19.23
C VAL A 372 -0.56 -3.69 17.78
N ASP A 373 -1.52 -3.54 16.87
CA ASP A 373 -1.34 -3.92 15.47
C ASP A 373 -0.32 -3.02 14.75
N TYR A 374 -0.32 -1.72 15.05
CA TYR A 374 0.70 -0.78 14.58
C TYR A 374 2.10 -1.20 15.03
N LYS A 375 2.28 -1.56 16.31
CA LYS A 375 3.56 -2.01 16.83
C LYS A 375 4.05 -3.27 16.11
N ASN A 376 3.17 -4.25 15.92
CA ASN A 376 3.49 -5.49 15.20
C ASN A 376 3.88 -5.21 13.75
N THR A 377 3.08 -4.40 13.07
CA THR A 377 3.29 -3.94 11.69
C THR A 377 4.61 -3.19 11.52
N LEU A 378 4.89 -2.24 12.42
CA LEU A 378 6.14 -1.48 12.40
C LEU A 378 7.35 -2.41 12.59
N SER A 379 7.27 -3.36 13.53
CA SER A 379 8.33 -4.34 13.76
C SER A 379 8.61 -5.19 12.52
N ILE A 380 7.56 -5.61 11.80
CA ILE A 380 7.69 -6.36 10.55
C ILE A 380 8.41 -5.51 9.50
N TYR A 381 7.97 -4.27 9.25
CA TYR A 381 8.61 -3.43 8.23
C TYR A 381 10.02 -3.01 8.60
N MET A 382 10.31 -2.74 9.87
CA MET A 382 11.68 -2.49 10.32
C MET A 382 12.59 -3.69 10.05
N ASN A 383 12.12 -4.90 10.33
CA ASN A 383 12.86 -6.13 10.06
C ASN A 383 13.11 -6.32 8.55
N VAL A 384 12.08 -6.16 7.71
CA VAL A 384 12.25 -6.29 6.26
C VAL A 384 13.14 -5.18 5.70
N SER A 385 13.04 -3.96 6.22
CA SER A 385 13.93 -2.85 5.85
C SER A 385 15.39 -3.18 6.17
N GLN A 386 15.67 -3.75 7.35
CA GLN A 386 17.01 -4.21 7.72
C GLN A 386 17.53 -5.32 6.78
N GLN A 387 16.67 -6.25 6.38
CA GLN A 387 17.02 -7.28 5.39
C GLN A 387 17.34 -6.67 4.02
N SER A 388 16.55 -5.70 3.56
CA SER A 388 16.79 -4.98 2.32
C SER A 388 18.11 -4.22 2.34
N GLN A 389 18.46 -3.58 3.46
CA GLN A 389 19.78 -2.95 3.64
C GLN A 389 20.92 -3.97 3.59
N THR A 390 20.73 -5.13 4.22
CA THR A 390 21.71 -6.23 4.18
C THR A 390 21.95 -6.73 2.75
N ARG A 391 20.87 -6.91 1.98
CA ARG A 391 20.94 -7.28 0.55
C ARG A 391 21.68 -6.22 -0.26
N ALA A 392 21.42 -4.93 -0.01
CA ALA A 392 22.12 -3.84 -0.67
C ALA A 392 23.64 -3.85 -0.37
N THR A 393 24.04 -4.16 0.86
CA THR A 393 25.46 -4.33 1.22
C THR A 393 26.10 -5.49 0.48
N ILE A 394 25.44 -6.66 0.42
CA ILE A 394 25.92 -7.83 -0.32
C ILE A 394 26.13 -7.48 -1.81
N ILE A 395 25.18 -6.75 -2.41
CA ILE A 395 25.29 -6.29 -3.80
C ILE A 395 26.50 -5.36 -3.96
N LYS A 396 26.67 -4.36 -3.08
CA LYS A 396 27.80 -3.42 -3.14
C LYS A 396 29.15 -4.12 -3.00
N GLU A 397 29.27 -5.05 -2.06
CA GLU A 397 30.49 -5.85 -1.87
C GLU A 397 30.78 -6.70 -3.10
N ALA A 398 29.76 -7.30 -3.71
CA ALA A 398 29.93 -8.09 -4.92
C ALA A 398 30.35 -7.25 -6.14
N ILE A 399 29.78 -6.05 -6.30
CA ILE A 399 30.23 -5.08 -7.32
C ILE A 399 31.71 -4.73 -7.11
N ALA A 400 32.10 -4.42 -5.87
CA ALA A 400 33.48 -4.08 -5.54
C ALA A 400 34.48 -5.23 -5.75
N ASN A 401 34.01 -6.48 -5.65
CA ASN A 401 34.81 -7.68 -5.87
C ASN A 401 34.66 -8.25 -7.29
N GLU A 402 34.07 -7.50 -8.22
CA GLU A 402 33.87 -7.88 -9.63
C GLU A 402 33.13 -9.23 -9.82
N VAL A 403 32.25 -9.58 -8.89
CA VAL A 403 31.47 -10.82 -8.95
C VAL A 403 30.30 -10.63 -9.92
N GLU A 404 30.25 -11.37 -11.03
CA GLU A 404 29.22 -11.18 -12.06
C GLU A 404 27.80 -11.61 -11.63
N VAL A 405 27.69 -12.62 -10.77
CA VAL A 405 26.41 -13.17 -10.31
C VAL A 405 26.42 -13.38 -8.80
N VAL A 406 25.44 -12.80 -8.12
CA VAL A 406 25.36 -12.76 -6.66
C VAL A 406 24.07 -13.38 -6.19
N GLU A 407 24.17 -14.36 -5.31
CA GLU A 407 22.99 -14.92 -4.66
C GLU A 407 22.55 -14.07 -3.47
N LEU A 408 21.27 -13.66 -3.44
CA LEU A 408 20.71 -12.86 -2.35
C LEU A 408 19.77 -13.68 -1.47
N PRO A 409 19.79 -13.43 -0.15
CA PRO A 409 18.80 -14.02 0.74
C PRO A 409 17.39 -13.55 0.36
N PRO A 410 16.37 -14.44 0.42
CA PRO A 410 14.98 -14.03 0.33
C PRO A 410 14.58 -13.15 1.52
N LEU A 411 13.58 -12.29 1.31
CA LEU A 411 13.01 -11.45 2.37
C LEU A 411 11.97 -12.25 3.16
N TYR A 412 12.02 -12.14 4.48
CA TYR A 412 11.07 -12.77 5.40
C TYR A 412 10.36 -11.72 6.25
N PHE A 413 9.02 -11.69 6.19
CA PHE A 413 8.23 -10.72 6.96
C PHE A 413 8.20 -11.02 8.46
N HIS A 414 8.28 -12.29 8.88
CA HIS A 414 8.11 -12.68 10.28
C HIS A 414 9.37 -13.19 10.99
N ALA A 415 10.47 -13.46 10.27
CA ALA A 415 11.59 -14.20 10.85
C ALA A 415 12.91 -13.39 10.84
N GLN A 416 13.08 -12.45 11.78
CA GLN A 416 14.40 -11.84 12.04
C GLN A 416 15.47 -12.91 12.36
N GLN A 417 15.02 -14.00 13.00
CA GLN A 417 15.84 -15.15 13.34
C GLN A 417 16.26 -15.98 12.11
N SER A 418 15.46 -16.05 11.03
CA SER A 418 15.87 -16.77 9.81
C SER A 418 17.01 -16.05 9.11
N VAL A 419 16.97 -14.71 9.07
CA VAL A 419 18.00 -13.85 8.50
C VAL A 419 19.31 -13.95 9.29
N GLN A 420 19.24 -13.92 10.62
CA GLN A 420 20.41 -14.14 11.48
C GLN A 420 21.00 -15.54 11.29
N ASN A 421 20.16 -16.56 11.13
CA ASN A 421 20.62 -17.91 10.83
C ASN A 421 21.24 -18.00 9.42
N TYR A 422 20.71 -17.28 8.43
CA TYR A 422 21.28 -17.17 7.09
C TYR A 422 22.65 -16.48 7.09
N LEU A 423 22.79 -15.35 7.80
CA LEU A 423 24.08 -14.66 7.94
C LEU A 423 25.15 -15.55 8.60
N LYS A 424 24.76 -16.36 9.59
CA LYS A 424 25.64 -17.38 10.19
C LYS A 424 26.03 -18.47 9.20
N ALA A 425 25.09 -18.90 8.34
CA ALA A 425 25.37 -19.86 7.27
C ALA A 425 26.35 -19.28 6.23
N LEU A 426 26.13 -18.03 5.79
CA LEU A 426 26.99 -17.33 4.84
C LEU A 426 28.41 -17.17 5.38
N LYS A 427 28.56 -16.77 6.65
CA LYS A 427 29.87 -16.68 7.31
C LYS A 427 30.59 -18.03 7.35
N ALA A 428 29.88 -19.11 7.68
CA ALA A 428 30.44 -20.47 7.66
C ALA A 428 30.80 -20.93 6.24
N GLN A 429 30.04 -20.52 5.22
CA GLN A 429 30.30 -20.82 3.81
C GLN A 429 31.55 -20.11 3.30
N ASN A 430 31.77 -18.85 3.69
CA ASN A 430 33.00 -18.11 3.38
C ASN A 430 34.23 -18.76 4.03
N GLN A 431 34.11 -19.18 5.29
CA GLN A 431 35.18 -19.93 5.98
C GLN A 431 35.47 -21.28 5.32
N LEU A 432 34.43 -22.00 4.89
CA LEU A 432 34.57 -23.24 4.14
C LEU A 432 35.29 -23.01 2.79
N LYS A 433 34.96 -21.92 2.08
CA LYS A 433 35.63 -21.57 0.82
C LYS A 433 37.12 -21.29 1.04
N ALA A 434 37.48 -20.55 2.10
CA ALA A 434 38.87 -20.30 2.46
C ALA A 434 39.64 -21.59 2.83
N LEU A 435 39.01 -22.50 3.58
CA LEU A 435 39.61 -23.79 3.94
C LEU A 435 39.84 -24.70 2.72
N LYS A 436 38.89 -24.71 1.76
CA LYS A 436 39.06 -25.44 0.49
C LYS A 436 40.20 -24.87 -0.35
N ALA A 437 40.26 -23.54 -0.51
CA ALA A 437 41.36 -22.89 -1.20
C ALA A 437 42.72 -23.18 -0.54
N HIS A 438 42.77 -23.22 0.79
CA HIS A 438 43.99 -23.62 1.52
C HIS A 438 44.38 -25.08 1.26
N LYS A 439 43.40 -25.99 1.21
CA LYS A 439 43.62 -27.40 0.83
C LYS A 439 44.19 -27.52 -0.58
N ASP A 440 43.61 -26.80 -1.54
CA ASP A 440 44.06 -26.84 -2.94
C ASP A 440 45.50 -26.34 -3.08
N HIS A 441 45.86 -25.28 -2.35
CA HIS A 441 47.25 -24.80 -2.28
C HIS A 441 48.21 -25.82 -1.67
N LEU A 442 47.80 -26.56 -0.62
CA LEU A 442 48.62 -27.64 -0.05
C LEU A 442 48.77 -28.81 -1.03
N LEU A 443 47.72 -29.18 -1.76
CA LEU A 443 47.79 -30.21 -2.80
C LEU A 443 48.73 -29.80 -3.94
N ALA A 444 48.76 -28.52 -4.33
CA ALA A 444 49.73 -28.02 -5.29
C ALA A 444 51.18 -28.12 -4.76
N LYS A 445 51.41 -27.93 -3.46
CA LYS A 445 52.71 -28.16 -2.82
C LYS A 445 53.10 -29.63 -2.81
N VAL A 446 52.16 -30.55 -2.52
CA VAL A 446 52.38 -32.00 -2.63
C VAL A 446 52.83 -32.36 -4.04
N GLN A 447 52.13 -31.88 -5.08
CA GLN A 447 52.51 -32.14 -6.46
C GLN A 447 53.92 -31.60 -6.81
N LYS A 448 54.30 -30.46 -6.24
CA LYS A 448 55.63 -29.88 -6.44
C LYS A 448 56.72 -30.69 -5.71
N ALA A 449 56.47 -31.12 -4.47
CA ALA A 449 57.39 -31.94 -3.69
C ALA A 449 57.58 -33.34 -4.31
N ALA A 450 56.49 -33.96 -4.77
CA ALA A 450 56.52 -35.23 -5.48
C ALA A 450 57.34 -35.17 -6.78
N LYS A 451 57.21 -34.08 -7.56
CA LYS A 451 58.04 -33.84 -8.76
C LYS A 451 59.52 -33.62 -8.43
N ALA A 452 59.84 -33.14 -7.22
CA ALA A 452 61.20 -32.95 -6.76
C ALA A 452 61.80 -34.22 -6.10
N GLY A 453 61.04 -35.32 -6.02
CA GLY A 453 61.47 -36.56 -5.38
C GLY A 453 61.55 -36.51 -3.85
N ASN A 454 60.99 -35.48 -3.21
CA ASN A 454 61.00 -35.35 -1.75
C ASN A 454 59.78 -36.04 -1.12
N GLN A 455 59.89 -37.35 -0.88
CA GLN A 455 58.80 -38.17 -0.34
C GLN A 455 58.43 -37.80 1.10
N GLU A 456 59.40 -37.37 1.91
CA GLU A 456 59.15 -36.99 3.31
C GLU A 456 58.25 -35.73 3.39
N ASP A 457 58.51 -34.73 2.54
CA ASP A 457 57.65 -33.54 2.44
C ASP A 457 56.24 -33.88 1.94
N VAL A 458 56.12 -34.84 1.01
CA VAL A 458 54.82 -35.32 0.52
C VAL A 458 54.03 -35.92 1.67
N ASP A 459 54.63 -36.85 2.41
CA ASP A 459 53.97 -37.57 3.50
C ASP A 459 53.56 -36.61 4.63
N GLN A 460 54.43 -35.66 5.00
CA GLN A 460 54.12 -34.65 6.02
C GLN A 460 52.97 -33.71 5.61
N ILE A 461 52.92 -33.27 4.35
CA ILE A 461 51.86 -32.37 3.87
C ILE A 461 50.53 -33.14 3.72
N GLU A 462 50.55 -34.38 3.23
CA GLU A 462 49.37 -35.23 3.15
C GLU A 462 48.81 -35.56 4.55
N GLU A 463 49.68 -35.84 5.52
CA GLU A 463 49.28 -36.04 6.90
C GLU A 463 48.60 -34.79 7.47
N LYS A 464 49.16 -33.59 7.20
CA LYS A 464 48.57 -32.32 7.60
C LYS A 464 47.20 -32.06 6.97
N ILE A 465 47.01 -32.42 5.69
CA ILE A 465 45.71 -32.34 5.02
C ILE A 465 44.71 -33.26 5.72
N ARG A 466 45.10 -34.52 5.95
CA ARG A 466 44.23 -35.56 6.51
C ARG A 466 43.83 -35.31 7.96
N ASN A 467 44.78 -34.86 8.79
CA ASN A 467 44.59 -34.74 10.23
C ASN A 467 44.08 -33.35 10.67
N ILE A 468 44.30 -32.30 9.87
CA ILE A 468 43.97 -30.92 10.27
C ILE A 468 42.97 -30.27 9.32
N VAL A 469 43.24 -30.31 8.02
CA VAL A 469 42.45 -29.54 7.03
C VAL A 469 41.10 -30.20 6.75
N ASP A 470 41.10 -31.52 6.48
CA ASP A 470 39.88 -32.27 6.17
C ASP A 470 38.87 -32.31 7.33
N PRO A 471 39.28 -32.52 8.60
CA PRO A 471 38.36 -32.44 9.73
C PRO A 471 37.75 -31.05 9.90
N ARG A 472 38.52 -29.98 9.65
CA ARG A 472 38.01 -28.59 9.69
C ARG A 472 37.01 -28.32 8.57
N ILE A 473 37.28 -28.79 7.34
CA ILE A 473 36.34 -28.71 6.22
C ILE A 473 35.03 -29.42 6.57
N ARG A 474 35.09 -30.65 7.08
CA ARG A 474 33.90 -31.42 7.50
C ARG A 474 33.11 -30.69 8.59
N LYS A 475 33.80 -30.07 9.56
CA LYS A 475 33.16 -29.29 10.63
C LYS A 475 32.42 -28.06 10.10
N GLU A 476 33.04 -27.30 9.21
CA GLU A 476 32.39 -26.11 8.61
C GLU A 476 31.26 -26.51 7.65
N GLN A 477 31.38 -27.61 6.91
CA GLN A 477 30.27 -28.17 6.12
C GLN A 477 29.06 -28.51 6.98
N LYS A 478 29.27 -29.15 8.15
CA LYS A 478 28.18 -29.44 9.10
C LYS A 478 27.54 -28.16 9.65
N LYS A 479 28.32 -27.11 9.93
CA LYS A 479 27.79 -25.81 10.36
C LYS A 479 26.95 -25.14 9.27
N VAL A 480 27.42 -25.15 8.01
CA VAL A 480 26.65 -24.62 6.87
C VAL A 480 25.31 -25.34 6.77
N ALA A 481 25.31 -26.69 6.79
CA ALA A 481 24.09 -27.48 6.73
C ALA A 481 23.15 -27.20 7.92
N HIS A 482 23.68 -27.09 9.15
CA HIS A 482 22.91 -26.79 10.35
C HIS A 482 22.23 -25.43 10.27
N TRP A 483 22.97 -24.38 9.92
CA TRP A 483 22.42 -23.01 9.87
C TRP A 483 21.46 -22.82 8.70
N ASN A 484 21.70 -23.45 7.55
CA ASN A 484 20.76 -23.48 6.43
C ASN A 484 19.43 -24.15 6.84
N LYS A 485 19.51 -25.32 7.49
CA LYS A 485 18.31 -26.02 7.99
C LYS A 485 17.54 -25.18 9.00
N LYS A 486 18.24 -24.49 9.91
CA LYS A 486 17.61 -23.62 10.91
C LYS A 486 16.98 -22.39 10.27
N ALA A 487 17.61 -21.77 9.26
CA ALA A 487 17.04 -20.66 8.51
C ALA A 487 15.72 -21.06 7.82
N LEU A 488 15.72 -22.22 7.15
CA LEU A 488 14.52 -22.81 6.51
C LEU A 488 13.39 -23.11 7.51
N ASN A 489 13.70 -23.76 8.63
CA ASN A 489 12.68 -24.12 9.62
C ASN A 489 12.06 -22.89 10.31
N THR A 490 12.85 -21.83 10.52
CA THR A 490 12.34 -20.59 11.14
C THR A 490 11.50 -19.77 10.16
N ALA A 491 11.77 -19.89 8.85
CA ALA A 491 10.96 -19.26 7.82
C ALA A 491 9.55 -19.87 7.70
N ASN A 492 9.39 -21.15 8.04
CA ASN A 492 8.12 -21.88 7.92
C ASN A 492 7.22 -21.77 9.17
N GLY A 493 7.69 -21.19 10.28
CA GLY A 493 7.04 -21.28 11.59
C GLY A 493 6.08 -20.14 11.99
N ASP A 494 6.17 -18.97 11.36
CA ASP A 494 5.43 -17.77 11.81
C ASP A 494 4.53 -17.20 10.70
N VAL A 495 3.41 -17.88 10.42
CA VAL A 495 2.50 -17.49 9.31
C VAL A 495 1.37 -16.56 9.77
N ASN A 496 1.18 -16.31 11.07
CA ASN A 496 -0.12 -15.82 11.58
C ASN A 496 -0.13 -14.54 12.42
N THR A 497 0.82 -13.61 12.27
CA THR A 497 0.71 -12.31 12.98
C THR A 497 1.16 -11.11 12.14
N GLY A 498 0.27 -10.59 11.30
CA GLY A 498 0.36 -9.28 10.65
C GLY A 498 -0.60 -9.15 9.46
N ARG A 499 -1.39 -8.07 9.38
CA ARG A 499 -2.40 -7.85 8.30
C ARG A 499 -1.82 -7.51 6.93
N LEU A 500 -0.50 -7.44 6.82
CA LEU A 500 0.19 -6.92 5.65
C LEU A 500 0.73 -8.07 4.84
N PHE A 501 -0.17 -8.74 4.13
CA PHE A 501 0.22 -9.76 3.19
C PHE A 501 0.55 -9.11 1.85
N ALA A 502 1.77 -9.34 1.38
CA ALA A 502 2.01 -9.42 -0.05
C ALA A 502 1.49 -10.78 -0.52
N ARG A 503 0.35 -10.85 -1.23
CA ARG A 503 -0.09 -12.12 -1.86
C ARG A 503 0.86 -12.57 -2.99
N ASP A 504 1.79 -11.72 -3.43
CA ASP A 504 2.64 -11.93 -4.62
C ASP A 504 4.13 -12.18 -4.33
N ILE A 505 4.50 -12.93 -3.29
CA ILE A 505 5.88 -13.48 -3.22
C ILE A 505 5.98 -14.88 -3.84
N THR A 506 4.85 -15.54 -4.16
CA THR A 506 4.89 -16.87 -4.79
C THR A 506 3.73 -17.12 -5.74
N GLY A 507 4.07 -17.45 -6.98
CA GLY A 507 3.15 -17.93 -8.01
C GLY A 507 3.86 -18.09 -9.36
N ASP A 508 4.62 -19.17 -9.53
CA ASP A 508 5.20 -19.67 -10.79
C ASP A 508 5.82 -18.63 -11.78
N PRO A 509 7.14 -18.36 -11.73
CA PRO A 509 7.84 -17.46 -12.67
C PRO A 509 7.72 -17.79 -14.14
N ALA A 510 7.39 -19.04 -14.51
CA ALA A 510 7.41 -19.46 -15.91
C ALA A 510 6.36 -18.73 -16.78
N LYS A 511 5.39 -18.05 -16.16
CA LYS A 511 4.30 -17.34 -16.83
C LYS A 511 4.46 -15.82 -16.92
N TRP A 512 5.56 -15.25 -16.42
CA TRP A 512 5.76 -13.80 -16.33
C TRP A 512 6.66 -13.29 -17.46
N GLN A 513 6.08 -12.73 -18.52
CA GLN A 513 6.83 -12.21 -19.68
C GLN A 513 7.31 -10.75 -19.54
N ASN A 514 7.03 -10.08 -18.41
CA ASN A 514 7.63 -8.77 -18.14
C ASN A 514 9.05 -9.00 -17.58
N THR A 515 10.08 -8.67 -18.37
CA THR A 515 11.51 -8.87 -18.04
C THR A 515 11.92 -8.25 -16.71
N CYS A 516 11.19 -7.22 -16.25
CA CYS A 516 11.36 -6.54 -14.97
C CYS A 516 10.68 -7.25 -13.77
N PHE A 517 9.57 -7.95 -13.98
CA PHE A 517 8.80 -8.60 -12.90
C PHE A 517 9.33 -10.01 -12.61
N SER A 518 9.74 -10.76 -13.64
CA SER A 518 10.40 -12.06 -13.45
C SER A 518 11.80 -11.94 -12.85
N SER A 519 12.49 -10.84 -13.11
CA SER A 519 13.78 -10.51 -12.48
C SER A 519 13.64 -10.01 -11.05
N ALA A 520 12.52 -9.38 -10.67
CA ALA A 520 12.29 -8.87 -9.31
C ALA A 520 11.75 -9.92 -8.32
N ASN A 521 10.94 -10.88 -8.76
CA ASN A 521 10.42 -11.95 -7.90
C ASN A 521 11.44 -13.08 -7.65
N HIS A 522 12.48 -13.18 -8.49
CA HIS A 522 13.60 -14.12 -8.36
C HIS A 522 14.94 -13.45 -8.14
N ILE A 523 14.99 -12.36 -7.36
CA ILE A 523 16.27 -11.87 -6.86
C ILE A 523 16.79 -12.79 -5.74
N SER A 524 16.88 -14.09 -6.01
CA SER A 524 17.86 -14.98 -5.41
C SER A 524 19.17 -14.93 -6.18
N ARG A 525 19.21 -14.37 -7.41
CA ARG A 525 20.42 -14.09 -8.21
C ARG A 525 20.32 -12.75 -8.93
N VAL A 526 21.29 -11.86 -8.72
CA VAL A 526 21.47 -10.62 -9.51
C VAL A 526 22.64 -10.82 -10.46
N LYS A 527 22.42 -10.61 -11.77
CA LYS A 527 23.51 -10.43 -12.74
C LYS A 527 23.87 -8.95 -12.77
N LEU A 528 25.08 -8.61 -12.34
CA LEU A 528 25.53 -7.23 -12.30
C LEU A 528 25.93 -6.82 -13.72
N LYS A 529 25.20 -5.87 -14.32
CA LYS A 529 25.63 -5.24 -15.58
C LYS A 529 26.79 -4.30 -15.25
N ARG A 530 27.89 -4.48 -15.97
CA ARG A 530 29.02 -3.55 -15.99
C ARG A 530 28.60 -2.21 -16.60
#